data_AF-A0A1L7XM49-F1
#
_entry.id   AF-A0A1L7XM49-F1
#
_cell.length_a   1.000
_cell.length_b   1.000
_cell.length_c   1.000
_cell.angle_alpha   90.00
_cell.angle_beta   90.00
_cell.angle_gamma   90.00
#
_symmetry.space_group_name_H-M   'P 1'
#
loop_
_entity.id
_entity.type
_entity.pdbx_description
1 polymer ?
#
loop_
_entity_poly.entity_id
_entity_poly.type
_entity_poly.pdbx_seq_one_letter_code
_entity_poly.pdbx_strand_id
1 'polypeptide(L)'
;MALQPLATYARPRIVQSQALPRVFLSRSQPSCICRCHNSRLFSSSARLYRQKPEYKESFSTRLRRALGETKIKWYPIPVGLGIGFLGLVQFLRINERENARRREEELEDDGCVRMVGGDGEQGSRPKRRERIRPTGPWQVQVMSTLPLKAMSRIWGKFNELEIPYYLRVPGFKLYSFIFGVNLSEVSEPDLHVYPNLASFFYRTLKPGARPLDPNQNALVSPSDGRVLQFGTIESGEVEQVKGMTYSLDALLGTSSPGTSPNPADPARIFASKNDASQQSPASTRDGDEEVIKHDEEFARVNGISYTLPNLFSGPPQGQRRKAADASTTPKAASEAEVRADLVLGEKPWYSRLTSENRTALYYVVIYLAPGDYHRFHSPCAWVVEKRRHFAGELYSVSPYLQRTLPGLFVLNERVVLLGRWRWGFFSYTPVGATNVGSIKINFDRELRTNSLTTDTAADRAAEEASARGEPYSGFAEASYENASPILHGHPLKRGEEMGGFQLGSTVVLVFEAPKGQRPSLDEGWMGEKTKRKGGWNWGIEKGQKVKMGQAIGWVDES
;
A
#
# COMPACT_ATOMS: atom_id res chain seq x y z
N MET A 1 -3.73 60.98 -35.08
CA MET A 1 -2.88 60.25 -36.04
C MET A 1 -3.00 58.77 -35.67
N ALA A 2 -3.73 57.91 -36.40
CA ALA A 2 -3.58 57.52 -37.82
C ALA A 2 -2.29 56.69 -38.05
N LEU A 3 -2.27 55.56 -38.77
CA LEU A 3 -3.31 54.78 -39.46
C LEU A 3 -2.72 53.37 -39.77
N GLN A 4 -3.55 52.32 -39.84
CA GLN A 4 -3.30 51.16 -40.73
C GLN A 4 -3.70 51.57 -42.17
N PRO A 5 -3.16 51.00 -43.29
CA PRO A 5 -3.42 49.59 -43.65
C PRO A 5 -2.41 48.91 -44.64
N LEU A 6 -2.76 47.69 -45.11
CA LEU A 6 -2.71 47.09 -46.48
C LEU A 6 -1.65 47.59 -47.53
N ALA A 7 -1.11 46.85 -48.52
CA ALA A 7 -1.56 45.62 -49.19
C ALA A 7 -0.47 44.98 -50.13
N THR A 8 -0.43 43.63 -50.20
CA THR A 8 -0.50 42.73 -51.40
C THR A 8 0.35 42.84 -52.70
N TYR A 9 0.41 41.68 -53.41
CA TYR A 9 0.67 41.40 -54.84
C TYR A 9 2.15 41.25 -55.30
N ALA A 10 2.52 40.36 -56.24
CA ALA A 10 1.73 39.40 -57.05
C ALA A 10 2.47 38.08 -57.41
N ARG A 11 1.70 37.03 -57.73
CA ARG A 11 2.10 35.87 -58.55
C ARG A 11 2.09 36.25 -60.06
N PRO A 12 2.53 35.36 -60.98
CA PRO A 12 1.56 34.55 -61.74
C PRO A 12 1.92 33.04 -61.77
N ARG A 13 0.99 32.06 -61.65
CA ARG A 13 0.06 31.48 -62.69
C ARG A 13 0.80 30.59 -63.73
N ILE A 14 0.25 29.58 -64.42
CA ILE A 14 -1.12 29.05 -64.67
C ILE A 14 -0.98 27.57 -65.18
N VAL A 15 -1.99 26.67 -65.33
CA VAL A 15 -3.08 26.16 -64.46
C VAL A 15 -3.76 24.92 -65.15
N GLN A 16 -4.62 24.15 -64.46
CA GLN A 16 -5.71 23.26 -65.01
C GLN A 16 -5.36 21.92 -65.74
N SER A 17 -6.28 20.95 -65.94
CA SER A 17 -7.44 20.48 -65.12
C SER A 17 -8.19 19.26 -65.74
N GLN A 18 -8.86 18.48 -64.87
CA GLN A 18 -10.22 17.90 -65.01
C GLN A 18 -10.60 16.86 -66.10
N ALA A 19 -11.52 15.98 -65.63
CA ALA A 19 -12.68 15.38 -66.31
C ALA A 19 -12.62 13.99 -66.99
N LEU A 20 -13.62 13.18 -66.62
CA LEU A 20 -14.20 12.01 -67.30
C LEU A 20 -15.02 12.49 -68.55
N PRO A 21 -15.67 11.65 -69.43
CA PRO A 21 -15.99 10.21 -69.29
C PRO A 21 -16.01 9.35 -70.60
N ARG A 22 -16.47 8.08 -70.46
CA ARG A 22 -17.33 7.29 -71.40
C ARG A 22 -16.86 6.88 -72.83
N VAL A 23 -17.05 5.57 -73.10
CA VAL A 23 -17.83 4.95 -74.22
C VAL A 23 -17.18 4.60 -75.58
N PHE A 24 -17.12 3.28 -75.82
CA PHE A 24 -17.40 2.50 -77.06
C PHE A 24 -16.51 2.52 -78.33
N LEU A 25 -16.42 1.30 -78.89
CA LEU A 25 -16.45 0.88 -80.31
C LEU A 25 -15.20 0.94 -81.22
N SER A 26 -14.70 -0.28 -81.49
CA SER A 26 -14.29 -0.78 -82.84
C SER A 26 -13.01 -0.16 -83.44
N ARG A 27 -12.34 -0.73 -84.46
CA ARG A 27 -12.75 -1.71 -85.47
C ARG A 27 -11.52 -2.34 -86.15
N SER A 28 -11.39 -3.66 -86.19
CA SER A 28 -10.58 -4.37 -87.22
C SER A 28 -10.91 -5.87 -87.31
N GLN A 29 -12.05 -6.17 -87.92
CA GLN A 29 -12.23 -7.40 -88.71
C GLN A 29 -11.54 -7.20 -90.07
N PRO A 30 -11.06 -8.25 -90.76
CA PRO A 30 -11.98 -9.14 -91.51
C PRO A 30 -11.60 -10.64 -91.39
N SER A 31 -12.57 -11.54 -91.15
CA SER A 31 -13.26 -12.39 -92.16
C SER A 31 -12.41 -13.61 -92.61
N CYS A 32 -12.93 -14.84 -92.71
CA CYS A 32 -14.16 -15.20 -93.42
C CYS A 32 -14.62 -16.65 -93.09
N ILE A 33 -15.94 -16.91 -93.13
CA ILE A 33 -16.64 -18.04 -93.83
C ILE A 33 -16.24 -19.50 -93.43
N CYS A 34 -17.11 -20.49 -93.17
CA CYS A 34 -18.57 -20.73 -93.10
C CYS A 34 -18.75 -22.21 -92.59
N ARG A 35 -19.91 -22.85 -92.34
CA ARG A 35 -21.36 -22.64 -92.57
C ARG A 35 -22.18 -23.64 -91.72
N CYS A 36 -23.45 -23.33 -91.43
CA CYS A 36 -24.59 -24.27 -91.15
C CYS A 36 -24.53 -25.17 -89.88
N HIS A 37 -25.65 -25.59 -89.24
CA HIS A 37 -27.09 -25.45 -89.57
C HIS A 37 -28.01 -25.47 -88.31
N ASN A 38 -29.08 -24.67 -88.36
CA ASN A 38 -30.45 -24.84 -87.79
C ASN A 38 -30.71 -25.46 -86.39
N SER A 39 -31.15 -24.58 -85.49
CA SER A 39 -32.48 -24.56 -84.81
C SER A 39 -33.23 -25.86 -84.47
N ARG A 40 -33.70 -25.93 -83.21
CA ARG A 40 -35.14 -26.02 -82.83
C ARG A 40 -35.35 -25.79 -81.32
N LEU A 41 -36.43 -25.10 -80.98
CA LEU A 41 -37.07 -25.10 -79.64
C LEU A 41 -38.30 -26.00 -79.72
N PHE A 42 -38.53 -26.85 -78.70
CA PHE A 42 -39.76 -26.87 -77.88
C PHE A 42 -39.82 -28.09 -76.93
N SER A 43 -40.24 -27.78 -75.70
CA SER A 43 -40.73 -28.61 -74.57
C SER A 43 -40.82 -30.14 -74.70
N SER A 44 -40.23 -30.87 -73.73
CA SER A 44 -40.97 -31.48 -72.60
C SER A 44 -40.24 -32.70 -72.01
N SER A 45 -40.18 -32.78 -70.68
CA SER A 45 -39.99 -34.03 -69.89
C SER A 45 -39.89 -33.69 -68.41
N ALA A 46 -40.95 -33.92 -67.64
CA ALA A 46 -40.83 -33.93 -66.18
C ALA A 46 -39.95 -35.12 -65.75
N ARG A 47 -38.89 -34.87 -64.99
CA ARG A 47 -38.07 -35.93 -64.36
C ARG A 47 -37.79 -35.59 -62.90
N LEU A 48 -38.48 -36.34 -62.03
CA LEU A 48 -38.12 -36.71 -60.67
C LEU A 48 -36.85 -36.04 -60.10
N TYR A 49 -37.04 -35.06 -59.22
CA TYR A 49 -35.96 -34.49 -58.43
C TYR A 49 -35.55 -35.47 -57.32
N ARG A 50 -34.78 -36.50 -57.70
CA ARG A 50 -34.20 -37.47 -56.76
C ARG A 50 -33.12 -36.73 -55.95
N GLN A 51 -33.45 -36.34 -54.72
CA GLN A 51 -32.48 -35.80 -53.76
C GLN A 51 -31.30 -36.78 -53.65
N LYS A 52 -30.13 -36.35 -54.14
CA LYS A 52 -28.86 -37.00 -53.79
C LYS A 52 -28.52 -36.56 -52.36
N PRO A 53 -28.12 -37.47 -51.46
CA PRO A 53 -27.64 -37.06 -50.15
C PRO A 53 -26.33 -36.27 -50.33
N GLU A 54 -26.30 -35.01 -49.87
CA GLU A 54 -25.04 -34.30 -49.65
C GLU A 54 -24.26 -35.02 -48.55
N TYR A 55 -23.27 -35.81 -48.94
CA TYR A 55 -22.33 -36.38 -47.99
C TYR A 55 -21.40 -35.27 -47.50
N LYS A 56 -21.79 -34.59 -46.41
CA LYS A 56 -20.93 -33.63 -45.72
C LYS A 56 -19.68 -34.34 -45.24
N GLU A 57 -18.56 -34.11 -45.92
CA GLU A 57 -17.25 -34.58 -45.48
C GLU A 57 -17.03 -34.19 -44.00
N SER A 58 -16.53 -35.15 -43.21
CA SER A 58 -16.22 -34.93 -41.81
C SER A 58 -15.33 -33.69 -41.62
N PHE A 59 -15.55 -32.97 -40.52
CA PHE A 59 -14.65 -31.90 -40.10
C PHE A 59 -13.19 -32.37 -40.03
N SER A 60 -12.95 -33.64 -39.66
CA SER A 60 -11.60 -34.22 -39.61
C SER A 60 -10.92 -34.38 -40.98
N THR A 61 -11.66 -34.71 -42.04
CA THR A 61 -11.10 -34.77 -43.41
C THR A 61 -10.84 -33.37 -43.96
N ARG A 62 -11.74 -32.41 -43.70
CA ARG A 62 -11.51 -30.99 -44.02
C ARG A 62 -10.30 -30.41 -43.30
N LEU A 63 -10.15 -30.72 -42.00
CA LEU A 63 -9.01 -30.28 -41.19
C LEU A 63 -7.69 -30.90 -41.69
N ARG A 64 -7.66 -32.21 -42.01
CA ARG A 64 -6.47 -32.85 -42.61
C ARG A 64 -6.08 -32.24 -43.95
N ARG A 65 -7.07 -31.93 -44.80
CA ARG A 65 -6.82 -31.30 -46.10
C ARG A 65 -6.29 -29.87 -45.94
N ALA A 66 -6.89 -29.08 -45.06
CA ALA A 66 -6.41 -27.73 -44.74
C ALA A 66 -4.99 -27.75 -44.16
N LEU A 67 -4.67 -28.67 -43.23
CA LEU A 67 -3.32 -28.85 -42.67
C LEU A 67 -2.29 -29.32 -43.70
N GLY A 68 -2.70 -30.13 -44.69
CA GLY A 68 -1.84 -30.56 -45.79
C GLY A 68 -1.58 -29.48 -46.86
N GLU A 69 -2.56 -28.59 -47.08
CA GLU A 69 -2.49 -27.53 -48.10
C GLU A 69 -1.88 -26.22 -47.55
N THR A 70 -1.77 -26.03 -46.23
CA THR A 70 -1.01 -24.91 -45.66
C THR A 70 0.49 -25.05 -45.93
N LYS A 71 1.02 -24.23 -46.85
CA LYS A 71 2.48 -24.05 -47.03
C LYS A 71 3.13 -23.57 -45.73
N ILE A 72 3.76 -24.49 -45.00
CA ILE A 72 4.44 -24.21 -43.73
C ILE A 72 5.65 -23.30 -43.98
N LYS A 73 5.49 -22.01 -43.70
CA LYS A 73 6.62 -21.07 -43.58
C LYS A 73 7.21 -21.19 -42.18
N TRP A 74 8.29 -21.95 -42.05
CA TRP A 74 9.06 -22.00 -40.82
C TRP A 74 9.75 -20.65 -40.57
N TYR A 75 9.17 -19.84 -39.70
CA TYR A 75 9.90 -18.79 -39.02
C TYR A 75 10.70 -19.46 -37.89
N PRO A 76 12.00 -19.13 -37.70
CA PRO A 76 12.72 -19.60 -36.54
C PRO A 76 12.08 -18.97 -35.30
N ILE A 77 11.29 -19.74 -34.57
CA ILE A 77 10.77 -19.34 -33.27
C ILE A 77 12.02 -19.05 -32.41
N PRO A 78 12.19 -17.82 -31.90
CA PRO A 78 13.42 -17.47 -31.20
C PRO A 78 13.58 -18.42 -30.02
N VAL A 79 14.78 -19.03 -29.90
CA VAL A 79 15.04 -20.15 -28.98
C VAL A 79 14.64 -19.82 -27.53
N GLY A 80 14.78 -18.55 -27.12
CA GLY A 80 14.32 -18.04 -25.82
C GLY A 80 12.82 -18.16 -25.56
N LEU A 81 11.96 -18.19 -26.59
CA LEU A 81 10.51 -18.38 -26.46
C LEU A 81 10.18 -19.87 -26.18
N GLY A 82 10.91 -20.79 -26.82
CA GLY A 82 10.83 -22.23 -26.51
C GLY A 82 11.38 -22.56 -25.12
N ILE A 83 12.54 -22.01 -24.76
CA ILE A 83 13.12 -22.12 -23.41
C ILE A 83 12.19 -21.49 -22.36
N GLY A 84 11.62 -20.32 -22.64
CA GLY A 84 10.67 -19.64 -21.76
C GLY A 84 9.39 -20.45 -21.56
N PHE A 85 8.83 -21.05 -22.61
CA PHE A 85 7.68 -21.94 -22.51
C PHE A 85 7.98 -23.21 -21.72
N LEU A 86 9.12 -23.87 -21.99
CA LEU A 86 9.56 -25.05 -21.23
C LEU A 86 9.80 -24.71 -19.75
N GLY A 87 10.46 -23.59 -19.47
CA GLY A 87 10.67 -23.08 -18.12
C GLY A 87 9.35 -22.76 -17.40
N LEU A 88 8.38 -22.15 -18.08
CA LEU A 88 7.04 -21.88 -17.54
C LEU A 88 6.27 -23.18 -17.26
N VAL A 89 6.25 -24.13 -18.20
CA VAL A 89 5.58 -25.44 -18.02
C VAL A 89 6.24 -26.25 -16.90
N GLN A 90 7.57 -26.22 -16.80
CA GLN A 90 8.31 -26.88 -15.73
C GLN A 90 8.06 -26.20 -14.37
N PHE A 91 8.03 -24.86 -14.33
CA PHE A 91 7.67 -24.10 -13.13
C PHE A 91 6.23 -24.38 -12.67
N LEU A 92 5.26 -24.40 -13.59
CA LEU A 92 3.87 -24.74 -13.28
C LEU A 92 3.74 -26.17 -12.78
N ARG A 93 4.38 -27.17 -13.42
CA ARG A 93 4.40 -28.55 -12.92
C ARG A 93 5.08 -28.71 -11.57
N ILE A 94 6.15 -27.96 -11.30
CA ILE A 94 6.83 -27.95 -10.00
C ILE A 94 5.90 -27.34 -8.95
N ASN A 95 5.25 -26.22 -9.24
CA ASN A 95 4.31 -25.56 -8.35
C ASN A 95 3.03 -26.41 -8.10
N GLU A 96 2.53 -27.12 -9.11
CA GLU A 96 1.44 -28.10 -8.95
C GLU A 96 1.87 -29.26 -8.04
N ARG A 97 3.06 -29.84 -8.26
CA ARG A 97 3.60 -30.91 -7.39
C ARG A 97 3.88 -30.42 -5.98
N GLU A 98 4.39 -29.20 -5.81
CA GLU A 98 4.64 -28.63 -4.49
C GLU A 98 3.33 -28.31 -3.77
N ASN A 99 2.28 -27.89 -4.48
CA ASN A 99 0.95 -27.71 -3.90
C ASN A 99 0.23 -29.03 -3.62
N ALA A 100 0.42 -30.06 -4.45
CA ALA A 100 -0.10 -31.41 -4.19
C ALA A 100 0.58 -32.02 -2.96
N ARG A 101 1.92 -31.99 -2.91
CA ARG A 101 2.69 -32.48 -1.76
C ARG A 101 2.43 -31.67 -0.49
N ARG A 102 2.15 -30.36 -0.59
CA ARG A 102 1.68 -29.56 0.56
C ARG A 102 0.28 -29.96 1.03
N ARG A 103 -0.65 -30.31 0.13
CA ARG A 103 -1.95 -30.86 0.53
C ARG A 103 -1.83 -32.24 1.16
N GLU A 104 -0.90 -33.06 0.68
CA GLU A 104 -0.57 -34.35 1.31
C GLU A 104 0.05 -34.13 2.69
N GLU A 105 1.05 -33.23 2.83
CA GLU A 105 1.62 -32.80 4.11
C GLU A 105 0.54 -32.21 5.06
N GLU A 106 -0.42 -31.42 4.56
CA GLU A 106 -1.55 -30.86 5.33
C GLU A 106 -2.57 -31.94 5.76
N LEU A 107 -2.81 -32.96 4.94
CA LEU A 107 -3.72 -34.08 5.24
C LEU A 107 -3.09 -35.11 6.21
N GLU A 108 -1.78 -35.29 6.16
CA GLU A 108 -1.03 -36.13 7.10
C GLU A 108 -0.97 -35.50 8.50
N ASP A 109 -0.81 -34.18 8.59
CA ASP A 109 -0.73 -33.44 9.87
C ASP A 109 -2.11 -33.34 10.57
N ASP A 110 -3.20 -33.05 9.84
CA ASP A 110 -4.57 -33.08 10.35
C ASP A 110 -4.96 -34.50 10.88
N GLY A 111 -4.27 -35.55 10.43
CA GLY A 111 -4.48 -36.94 10.87
C GLY A 111 -3.82 -37.32 12.21
N CYS A 112 -2.85 -36.54 12.70
CA CYS A 112 -2.04 -36.90 13.86
C CYS A 112 -2.61 -36.42 15.22
N VAL A 113 -3.74 -35.70 15.24
CA VAL A 113 -4.34 -35.14 16.46
C VAL A 113 -5.15 -36.20 17.26
N ARG A 114 -4.49 -37.30 17.66
CA ARG A 114 -4.92 -38.15 18.79
C ARG A 114 -3.75 -38.97 19.35
N MET A 115 -3.38 -38.70 20.60
CA MET A 115 -2.18 -39.20 21.32
C MET A 115 -0.88 -38.59 20.75
N VAL A 116 -0.14 -37.74 21.45
CA VAL A 116 0.63 -38.02 22.69
C VAL A 116 0.94 -36.70 23.40
N GLY A 117 0.91 -36.68 24.74
CA GLY A 117 1.56 -35.63 25.53
C GLY A 117 3.00 -36.04 25.90
N GLY A 118 3.95 -35.13 25.74
CA GLY A 118 5.35 -35.35 26.12
C GLY A 118 6.27 -34.25 25.56
N ASP A 119 7.12 -33.67 26.41
CA ASP A 119 7.96 -32.53 26.08
C ASP A 119 9.05 -32.87 25.04
N GLY A 120 9.21 -32.01 24.02
CA GLY A 120 10.26 -32.17 23.01
C GLY A 120 10.23 -31.11 21.90
N GLU A 121 11.13 -30.12 21.97
CA GLU A 121 11.31 -29.11 20.92
C GLU A 121 11.94 -29.67 19.64
N GLN A 122 11.15 -30.27 18.75
CA GLN A 122 11.53 -30.52 17.35
C GLN A 122 10.40 -30.08 16.42
N GLY A 123 10.48 -28.81 16.00
CA GLY A 123 9.37 -28.09 15.38
C GLY A 123 8.99 -28.56 13.98
N SER A 124 7.72 -28.90 13.80
CA SER A 124 7.03 -28.90 12.51
C SER A 124 7.09 -27.50 11.86
N ARG A 125 6.82 -27.44 10.55
CA ARG A 125 6.69 -26.16 9.84
C ARG A 125 5.30 -25.59 10.14
N PRO A 126 5.18 -24.31 10.54
CA PRO A 126 3.87 -23.76 10.91
C PRO A 126 2.93 -23.70 9.71
N LYS A 127 1.63 -23.92 9.96
CA LYS A 127 0.59 -23.81 8.95
C LYS A 127 0.59 -22.40 8.35
N ARG A 128 0.70 -22.31 7.02
CA ARG A 128 0.81 -21.01 6.34
C ARG A 128 -0.50 -20.26 6.42
N ARG A 129 -0.44 -18.98 6.80
CA ARG A 129 -1.63 -18.11 6.84
C ARG A 129 -2.29 -17.97 5.46
N GLU A 130 -3.61 -17.87 5.46
CA GLU A 130 -4.37 -17.65 4.22
C GLU A 130 -3.99 -16.32 3.57
N ARG A 131 -3.80 -16.35 2.24
CA ARG A 131 -3.48 -15.14 1.47
C ARG A 131 -4.76 -14.49 0.96
N ILE A 132 -5.06 -13.31 1.47
CA ILE A 132 -6.13 -12.45 0.97
C ILE A 132 -5.82 -12.11 -0.50
N ARG A 133 -6.56 -12.70 -1.43
CA ARG A 133 -6.45 -12.41 -2.86
C ARG A 133 -7.40 -11.26 -3.21
N PRO A 134 -6.91 -10.09 -3.67
CA PRO A 134 -7.79 -9.01 -4.08
C PRO A 134 -8.66 -9.43 -5.27
N THR A 135 -9.96 -9.26 -5.14
CA THR A 135 -10.91 -9.39 -6.25
C THR A 135 -10.80 -8.16 -7.15
N GLY A 136 -10.74 -8.36 -8.47
CA GLY A 136 -10.51 -7.25 -9.40
C GLY A 136 -10.32 -7.70 -10.85
N PRO A 137 -9.93 -6.77 -11.73
CA PRO A 137 -9.65 -7.04 -13.14
C PRO A 137 -8.63 -8.17 -13.34
N TRP A 138 -8.62 -8.81 -14.52
CA TRP A 138 -7.73 -9.95 -14.79
C TRP A 138 -6.25 -9.64 -14.54
N GLN A 139 -5.81 -8.39 -14.71
CA GLN A 139 -4.45 -7.95 -14.37
C GLN A 139 -4.15 -8.12 -12.88
N VAL A 140 -5.10 -7.80 -12.00
CA VAL A 140 -5.00 -7.98 -10.54
C VAL A 140 -4.92 -9.46 -10.17
N GLN A 141 -5.70 -10.31 -10.84
CA GLN A 141 -5.66 -11.76 -10.66
C GLN A 141 -4.31 -12.36 -11.11
N VAL A 142 -3.74 -11.88 -12.22
CA VAL A 142 -2.38 -12.28 -12.66
C VAL A 142 -1.34 -11.80 -11.64
N MET A 143 -1.38 -10.55 -11.19
CA MET A 143 -0.39 -10.03 -10.23
C MET A 143 -0.47 -10.70 -8.85
N SER A 144 -1.65 -11.17 -8.42
CA SER A 144 -1.82 -11.92 -7.16
C SER A 144 -1.44 -13.40 -7.24
N THR A 145 -1.21 -13.95 -8.44
CA THR A 145 -0.64 -15.30 -8.62
C THR A 145 0.88 -15.30 -8.79
N LEU A 146 1.51 -14.14 -9.02
CA LEU A 146 2.96 -14.02 -9.06
C LEU A 146 3.58 -14.14 -7.66
N PRO A 147 4.74 -14.82 -7.50
CA PRO A 147 5.44 -14.95 -6.23
C PRO A 147 6.27 -13.67 -5.94
N LEU A 148 5.59 -12.53 -5.75
CA LEU A 148 6.18 -11.19 -5.69
C LEU A 148 7.30 -11.07 -4.64
N LYS A 149 7.16 -11.72 -3.47
CA LYS A 149 8.25 -11.81 -2.47
C LYS A 149 9.50 -12.52 -2.98
N ALA A 150 9.34 -13.66 -3.67
CA ALA A 150 10.48 -14.39 -4.22
C ALA A 150 11.18 -13.56 -5.30
N MET A 151 10.41 -12.89 -6.17
CA MET A 151 10.94 -11.95 -7.16
C MET A 151 11.67 -10.77 -6.49
N SER A 152 11.10 -10.17 -5.45
CA SER A 152 11.74 -9.06 -4.71
C SER A 152 13.04 -9.49 -4.04
N ARG A 153 13.11 -10.70 -3.49
CA ARG A 153 14.34 -11.27 -2.89
C ARG A 153 15.42 -11.56 -3.93
N ILE A 154 15.05 -12.10 -5.09
CA ILE A 154 15.97 -12.33 -6.21
C ILE A 154 16.49 -10.98 -6.73
N TRP A 155 15.61 -9.99 -6.86
CA TRP A 155 15.96 -8.63 -7.28
C TRP A 155 16.88 -7.92 -6.27
N GLY A 156 16.60 -8.06 -4.96
CA GLY A 156 17.48 -7.59 -3.90
C GLY A 156 18.89 -8.17 -4.02
N LYS A 157 19.00 -9.50 -4.07
CA LYS A 157 20.28 -10.21 -4.29
C LYS A 157 20.99 -9.78 -5.57
N PHE A 158 20.25 -9.54 -6.67
CA PHE A 158 20.82 -9.04 -7.93
C PHE A 158 21.41 -7.63 -7.77
N ASN A 159 20.74 -6.74 -7.04
CA ASN A 159 21.23 -5.38 -6.80
C ASN A 159 22.35 -5.31 -5.75
N GLU A 160 22.53 -6.36 -4.96
CA GLU A 160 23.67 -6.57 -4.06
C GLU A 160 24.91 -7.10 -4.78
N LEU A 161 24.79 -7.64 -6.00
CA LEU A 161 25.94 -8.11 -6.79
C LEU A 161 26.92 -6.96 -7.08
N GLU A 162 28.20 -7.21 -6.80
CA GLU A 162 29.25 -6.23 -7.07
C GLU A 162 29.43 -6.02 -8.57
N ILE A 163 29.31 -4.77 -9.00
CA ILE A 163 29.55 -4.35 -10.37
C ILE A 163 31.07 -4.24 -10.56
N PRO A 164 31.65 -4.85 -11.61
CA PRO A 164 33.07 -4.72 -11.93
C PRO A 164 33.49 -3.24 -12.01
N TYR A 165 34.67 -2.89 -11.47
CA TYR A 165 35.09 -1.51 -11.25
C TYR A 165 34.88 -0.59 -12.46
N TYR A 166 35.25 -1.05 -13.67
CA TYR A 166 35.14 -0.30 -14.92
C TYR A 166 33.69 -0.06 -15.38
N LEU A 167 32.73 -0.90 -14.95
CA LEU A 167 31.32 -0.80 -15.32
C LEU A 167 30.49 0.06 -14.35
N ARG A 168 31.03 0.39 -13.17
CA ARG A 168 30.34 1.21 -12.14
C ARG A 168 29.93 2.57 -12.68
N VAL A 169 30.89 3.39 -13.12
CA VAL A 169 30.62 4.75 -13.64
C VAL A 169 29.63 4.76 -14.82
N PRO A 170 29.81 3.99 -15.91
CA PRO A 170 28.83 3.99 -17.01
C PRO A 170 27.48 3.42 -16.58
N GLY A 171 27.44 2.37 -15.73
CA GLY A 171 26.21 1.79 -15.21
C GLY A 171 25.39 2.76 -14.36
N PHE A 172 26.02 3.43 -13.40
CA PHE A 172 25.36 4.43 -12.55
C PHE A 172 24.98 5.70 -13.32
N LYS A 173 25.76 6.13 -14.32
CA LYS A 173 25.36 7.22 -15.23
C LYS A 173 24.15 6.84 -16.09
N LEU A 174 24.10 5.62 -16.64
CA LEU A 174 22.96 5.12 -17.40
C LEU A 174 21.70 5.00 -16.52
N TYR A 175 21.83 4.46 -15.30
CA TYR A 175 20.75 4.44 -14.32
C TYR A 175 20.25 5.85 -13.99
N SER A 176 21.17 6.78 -13.73
CA SER A 176 20.84 8.18 -13.42
C SER A 176 20.13 8.88 -14.56
N PHE A 177 20.50 8.58 -15.80
CA PHE A 177 19.82 9.07 -17.00
C PHE A 177 18.40 8.50 -17.15
N ILE A 178 18.21 7.18 -16.95
CA ILE A 178 16.91 6.51 -17.08
C ILE A 178 15.92 6.98 -16.00
N PHE A 179 16.37 7.14 -14.75
CA PHE A 179 15.51 7.45 -13.61
C PHE A 179 15.54 8.92 -13.16
N GLY A 180 16.37 9.76 -13.78
CA GLY A 180 16.46 11.20 -13.48
C GLY A 180 17.16 11.52 -12.15
N VAL A 181 18.15 10.72 -11.73
CA VAL A 181 18.90 10.94 -10.48
C VAL A 181 19.80 12.18 -10.62
N ASN A 182 19.64 13.17 -9.73
CA ASN A 182 20.54 14.32 -9.70
C ASN A 182 21.86 13.97 -8.99
N LEU A 183 22.87 13.59 -9.77
CA LEU A 183 24.21 13.25 -9.28
C LEU A 183 24.93 14.41 -8.56
N SER A 184 24.56 15.68 -8.82
CA SER A 184 25.21 16.83 -8.18
C SER A 184 24.88 16.97 -6.69
N GLU A 185 23.75 16.39 -6.24
CA GLU A 185 23.28 16.45 -4.85
C GLU A 185 23.83 15.29 -3.97
N VAL A 186 24.43 14.27 -4.58
CA VAL A 186 25.02 13.10 -3.90
C VAL A 186 26.27 13.51 -3.13
N SER A 187 26.43 12.97 -1.92
CA SER A 187 27.57 13.23 -1.02
C SER A 187 28.91 12.91 -1.69
N GLU A 188 29.09 11.64 -2.08
CA GLU A 188 30.27 11.13 -2.76
C GLU A 188 30.19 11.43 -4.27
N PRO A 189 31.11 12.25 -4.83
CA PRO A 189 31.10 12.55 -6.26
C PRO A 189 31.68 11.42 -7.12
N ASP A 190 32.50 10.54 -6.54
CA ASP A 190 33.05 9.38 -7.24
C ASP A 190 32.08 8.19 -7.20
N LEU A 191 31.64 7.77 -8.38
CA LEU A 191 30.72 6.65 -8.54
C LEU A 191 31.41 5.28 -8.43
N HIS A 192 32.74 5.20 -8.41
CA HIS A 192 33.45 3.94 -8.17
C HIS A 192 33.34 3.44 -6.72
N VAL A 193 33.10 4.35 -5.76
CA VAL A 193 32.93 4.05 -4.32
C VAL A 193 31.76 3.10 -4.07
N TYR A 194 30.70 3.17 -4.89
CA TYR A 194 29.52 2.31 -4.77
C TYR A 194 29.80 0.93 -5.38
N PRO A 195 29.90 -0.16 -4.61
CA PRO A 195 30.20 -1.49 -5.16
C PRO A 195 29.06 -2.06 -6.02
N ASN A 196 27.81 -1.74 -5.71
CA ASN A 196 26.61 -2.35 -6.29
C ASN A 196 25.42 -1.38 -6.37
N LEU A 197 24.33 -1.78 -7.04
CA LEU A 197 23.19 -0.88 -7.23
C LEU A 197 22.46 -0.56 -5.92
N ALA A 198 22.37 -1.51 -4.98
CA ALA A 198 21.76 -1.28 -3.67
C ALA A 198 22.48 -0.17 -2.87
N SER A 199 23.82 -0.13 -2.90
CA SER A 199 24.61 0.90 -2.24
C SER A 199 24.43 2.30 -2.85
N PHE A 200 24.39 2.40 -4.19
CA PHE A 200 24.10 3.65 -4.90
C PHE A 200 22.64 4.10 -4.71
N PHE A 201 21.71 3.15 -4.58
CA PHE A 201 20.32 3.44 -4.27
C PHE A 201 20.18 4.05 -2.86
N TYR A 202 20.89 3.49 -1.88
CA TYR A 202 20.92 3.93 -0.47
C TYR A 202 21.95 5.06 -0.19
N ARG A 203 22.39 5.77 -1.24
CA ARG A 203 23.32 6.92 -1.18
C ARG A 203 22.88 8.00 -0.17
N THR A 204 23.86 8.72 0.38
CA THR A 204 23.61 9.95 1.15
C THR A 204 23.64 11.18 0.23
N LEU A 205 23.02 12.27 0.69
CA LEU A 205 23.09 13.58 0.03
C LEU A 205 24.14 14.47 0.71
N LYS A 206 24.60 15.51 0.01
CA LYS A 206 25.47 16.54 0.59
C LYS A 206 24.80 17.24 1.78
N PRO A 207 25.54 17.57 2.86
CA PRO A 207 25.04 18.46 3.91
C PRO A 207 24.47 19.75 3.31
N GLY A 208 23.31 20.18 3.78
CA GLY A 208 22.61 21.37 3.28
C GLY A 208 21.86 21.20 1.94
N ALA A 209 21.95 20.06 1.25
CA ALA A 209 21.18 19.82 0.01
C ALA A 209 19.65 19.75 0.22
N ARG A 210 19.20 19.62 1.47
CA ARG A 210 17.80 19.61 1.91
C ARG A 210 17.67 20.52 3.14
N PRO A 211 17.54 21.84 2.96
CA PRO A 211 17.25 22.74 4.07
C PRO A 211 15.85 22.42 4.61
N LEU A 212 15.69 22.45 5.94
CA LEU A 212 14.39 22.33 6.58
C LEU A 212 13.65 23.65 6.47
N ASP A 213 12.33 23.59 6.27
CA ASP A 213 11.45 24.76 6.35
C ASP A 213 11.62 25.48 7.71
N PRO A 214 11.68 26.83 7.75
CA PRO A 214 11.94 27.58 8.97
C PRO A 214 10.75 27.65 9.95
N ASN A 215 9.51 27.39 9.50
CA ASN A 215 8.34 27.45 10.37
C ASN A 215 8.30 26.23 11.29
N GLN A 216 8.51 26.41 12.59
CA GLN A 216 8.51 25.33 13.59
C GLN A 216 7.16 24.59 13.66
N ASN A 217 6.04 25.28 13.43
CA ASN A 217 4.68 24.70 13.42
C ASN A 217 4.34 23.95 12.11
N ALA A 218 5.26 23.89 11.14
CA ALA A 218 5.11 23.12 9.91
C ALA A 218 5.54 21.64 10.05
N LEU A 219 4.74 20.74 9.49
CA LEU A 219 5.16 19.36 9.22
C LEU A 219 5.95 19.37 7.92
N VAL A 220 7.19 18.85 7.90
CA VAL A 220 8.00 18.79 6.68
C VAL A 220 7.91 17.44 5.98
N SER A 221 8.23 17.39 4.69
CA SER A 221 8.30 16.15 3.94
C SER A 221 9.41 15.27 4.51
N PRO A 222 9.13 14.00 4.86
CA PRO A 222 10.11 13.10 5.43
C PRO A 222 11.08 12.52 4.38
N SER A 223 10.74 12.61 3.10
CA SER A 223 11.56 12.10 1.99
C SER A 223 11.35 12.93 0.72
N ASP A 224 12.18 12.69 -0.28
CA ASP A 224 11.88 13.14 -1.65
C ASP A 224 10.82 12.23 -2.27
N GLY A 225 9.87 12.79 -3.00
CA GLY A 225 8.88 11.98 -3.69
C GLY A 225 7.74 12.77 -4.30
N ARG A 226 6.63 12.08 -4.56
CA ARG A 226 5.40 12.65 -5.10
C ARG A 226 4.25 12.45 -4.14
N VAL A 227 3.56 13.54 -3.80
CA VAL A 227 2.29 13.49 -3.05
C VAL A 227 1.25 12.75 -3.90
N LEU A 228 0.80 11.59 -3.46
CA LEU A 228 -0.25 10.83 -4.15
C LEU A 228 -1.65 11.28 -3.73
N GLN A 229 -1.84 11.47 -2.42
CA GLN A 229 -3.13 11.78 -1.79
C GLN A 229 -2.87 12.38 -0.40
N PHE A 230 -3.75 13.26 0.05
CA PHE A 230 -3.79 13.78 1.42
C PHE A 230 -5.22 14.23 1.74
N GLY A 231 -5.53 14.38 3.03
CA GLY A 231 -6.82 14.89 3.46
C GLY A 231 -7.09 14.69 4.95
N THR A 232 -8.33 14.93 5.35
CA THR A 232 -8.85 14.59 6.68
C THR A 232 -9.33 13.14 6.67
N ILE A 233 -9.17 12.41 7.78
CA ILE A 233 -9.80 11.12 8.02
C ILE A 233 -11.17 11.38 8.66
N GLU A 234 -12.23 10.85 8.07
CA GLU A 234 -13.59 10.91 8.64
C GLU A 234 -14.09 9.47 8.84
N SER A 235 -14.79 9.22 9.96
CA SER A 235 -15.33 7.90 10.35
C SER A 235 -14.32 6.74 10.36
N GLY A 236 -13.02 7.01 10.49
CA GLY A 236 -11.96 5.99 10.47
C GLY A 236 -11.60 5.46 9.09
N GLU A 237 -12.08 6.08 8.01
CA GLU A 237 -11.74 5.71 6.63
C GLU A 237 -10.69 6.65 6.00
N VAL A 238 -9.72 6.06 5.30
CA VAL A 238 -8.68 6.77 4.57
C VAL A 238 -8.92 6.61 3.06
N GLU A 239 -9.09 7.72 2.34
CA GLU A 239 -9.19 7.68 0.88
C GLU A 239 -7.82 7.32 0.27
N GLN A 240 -7.78 6.27 -0.54
CA GLN A 240 -6.60 5.88 -1.31
C GLN A 240 -6.56 6.64 -2.64
N VAL A 241 -7.69 6.61 -3.36
CA VAL A 241 -7.98 7.23 -4.65
C VAL A 241 -9.48 7.51 -4.67
N LYS A 242 -9.94 8.50 -5.45
CA LYS A 242 -11.37 8.83 -5.62
C LYS A 242 -12.24 7.58 -5.77
N GLY A 243 -13.10 7.32 -4.80
CA GLY A 243 -14.01 6.17 -4.77
C GLY A 243 -13.45 4.85 -4.20
N MET A 244 -12.23 4.84 -3.64
CA MET A 244 -11.65 3.71 -2.91
C MET A 244 -11.06 4.17 -1.58
N THR A 245 -11.64 3.70 -0.49
CA THR A 245 -11.17 3.90 0.88
C THR A 245 -10.58 2.61 1.45
N TYR A 246 -9.87 2.72 2.58
CA TYR A 246 -9.53 1.61 3.46
C TYR A 246 -9.63 2.05 4.92
N SER A 247 -9.95 1.12 5.82
CA SER A 247 -10.02 1.41 7.26
C SER A 247 -8.64 1.78 7.82
N LEU A 248 -8.61 2.82 8.65
CA LEU A 248 -7.43 3.24 9.40
C LEU A 248 -6.96 2.13 10.35
N ASP A 249 -7.89 1.41 10.98
CA ASP A 249 -7.59 0.27 11.85
C ASP A 249 -6.93 -0.86 11.06
N ALA A 250 -7.35 -1.07 9.81
CA ALA A 250 -6.69 -2.04 8.93
C ALA A 250 -5.26 -1.60 8.55
N LEU A 251 -4.97 -0.29 8.47
CA LEU A 251 -3.62 0.23 8.24
C LEU A 251 -2.73 0.13 9.49
N LEU A 252 -3.19 0.63 10.63
CA LEU A 252 -2.42 0.77 11.88
C LEU A 252 -2.47 -0.47 12.79
N GLY A 253 -3.39 -1.39 12.53
CA GLY A 253 -3.74 -2.52 13.37
C GLY A 253 -4.77 -2.12 14.43
N THR A 254 -5.83 -2.91 14.57
CA THR A 254 -6.69 -2.81 15.75
C THR A 254 -5.88 -3.18 16.99
N SER A 255 -6.00 -2.36 18.03
CA SER A 255 -5.75 -2.82 19.39
C SER A 255 -7.04 -3.48 19.86
N SER A 256 -7.22 -4.78 19.60
CA SER A 256 -8.32 -5.55 20.19
C SER A 256 -7.84 -6.38 21.39
N PRO A 257 -7.84 -5.84 22.62
CA PRO A 257 -8.60 -6.51 23.67
C PRO A 257 -10.12 -6.40 23.35
N GLY A 258 -10.96 -7.16 24.05
CA GLY A 258 -12.41 -7.07 23.85
C GLY A 258 -12.97 -5.66 24.08
N THR A 259 -14.11 -5.38 23.43
CA THR A 259 -14.92 -4.17 23.60
C THR A 259 -15.11 -3.78 25.07
N SER A 260 -14.59 -2.62 25.48
CA SER A 260 -15.16 -1.68 26.48
C SER A 260 -14.10 -0.70 27.05
N PRO A 261 -14.49 0.46 27.62
CA PRO A 261 -15.76 1.18 27.50
C PRO A 261 -15.60 2.55 26.79
N ASN A 262 -16.73 3.11 26.36
CA ASN A 262 -16.83 4.42 25.69
C ASN A 262 -16.55 5.58 26.68
N PRO A 263 -15.76 6.63 26.37
CA PRO A 263 -15.45 7.75 27.27
C PRO A 263 -16.61 8.71 27.62
N ALA A 264 -17.87 8.29 27.48
CA ALA A 264 -19.05 9.16 27.55
C ALA A 264 -19.58 9.42 28.97
N ASP A 265 -19.16 8.63 29.98
CA ASP A 265 -19.67 8.72 31.36
C ASP A 265 -18.62 9.22 32.38
N PRO A 266 -18.76 10.44 32.94
CA PRO A 266 -17.79 11.03 33.87
C PRO A 266 -17.92 10.53 35.32
N ALA A 267 -18.87 9.64 35.62
CA ALA A 267 -19.26 9.26 36.98
C ALA A 267 -18.17 8.56 37.81
N ARG A 268 -17.09 8.05 37.20
CA ARG A 268 -16.00 7.35 37.91
C ARG A 268 -14.84 8.25 38.38
N ILE A 269 -14.95 9.56 38.26
CA ILE A 269 -13.94 10.53 38.76
C ILE A 269 -14.10 10.80 40.27
N PHE A 270 -15.30 10.59 40.84
CA PHE A 270 -15.60 10.89 42.25
C PHE A 270 -15.79 9.64 43.11
N ALA A 271 -14.71 8.87 43.33
CA ALA A 271 -14.63 7.87 44.39
C ALA A 271 -13.18 7.64 44.84
N SER A 272 -12.63 8.58 45.61
CA SER A 272 -11.31 8.39 46.25
C SER A 272 -11.39 7.35 47.37
N LYS A 273 -10.27 6.67 47.64
CA LYS A 273 -10.08 5.93 48.89
C LYS A 273 -10.01 6.90 50.08
N ASN A 274 -10.37 6.36 51.25
CA ASN A 274 -10.33 6.92 52.60
C ASN A 274 -11.42 7.97 52.92
N ASP A 275 -12.47 7.53 53.62
CA ASP A 275 -12.54 7.80 55.07
C ASP A 275 -13.32 6.68 55.79
N ALA A 276 -13.22 6.62 57.12
CA ALA A 276 -13.85 5.62 57.97
C ALA A 276 -15.03 6.18 58.79
N SER A 277 -15.93 5.26 59.18
CA SER A 277 -16.95 5.38 60.23
C SER A 277 -18.31 6.03 59.89
N GLN A 278 -19.32 5.52 60.64
CA GLN A 278 -20.71 5.99 60.84
C GLN A 278 -21.79 5.50 59.83
N GLN A 279 -22.49 4.42 60.25
CA GLN A 279 -23.95 4.29 60.47
C GLN A 279 -24.91 5.00 59.48
N SER A 280 -26.06 4.48 59.01
CA SER A 280 -26.89 3.25 59.19
C SER A 280 -28.18 3.46 58.31
N PRO A 281 -29.25 2.64 58.31
CA PRO A 281 -29.37 1.17 58.26
C PRO A 281 -30.32 0.64 57.14
N ALA A 282 -30.28 -0.67 56.89
CA ALA A 282 -31.37 -1.56 56.43
C ALA A 282 -32.30 -1.19 55.24
N SER A 283 -32.17 -1.94 54.14
CA SER A 283 -33.30 -2.31 53.27
C SER A 283 -33.16 -3.74 52.72
N THR A 284 -34.25 -4.50 52.85
CA THR A 284 -34.62 -5.81 52.27
C THR A 284 -33.72 -6.49 51.23
N ARG A 285 -33.44 -7.79 51.48
CA ARG A 285 -32.48 -8.67 50.79
C ARG A 285 -33.01 -9.42 49.55
N ASP A 286 -34.17 -9.03 49.02
CA ASP A 286 -34.90 -9.75 47.95
C ASP A 286 -34.86 -9.06 46.57
N GLY A 287 -34.36 -7.81 46.47
CA GLY A 287 -34.37 -7.06 45.21
C GLY A 287 -33.12 -7.24 44.32
N ASP A 288 -32.00 -7.64 44.90
CA ASP A 288 -30.71 -7.63 44.20
C ASP A 288 -30.61 -8.72 43.10
N GLU A 289 -31.25 -9.88 43.29
CA GLU A 289 -31.23 -10.95 42.27
C GLU A 289 -31.93 -10.57 40.97
N GLU A 290 -33.03 -9.82 41.02
CA GLU A 290 -33.78 -9.42 39.83
C GLU A 290 -33.00 -8.38 39.02
N VAL A 291 -32.35 -7.41 39.70
CA VAL A 291 -31.48 -6.42 39.06
C VAL A 291 -30.27 -7.10 38.39
N ILE A 292 -29.63 -8.06 39.08
CA ILE A 292 -28.51 -8.83 38.54
C ILE A 292 -28.92 -9.62 37.28
N LYS A 293 -30.07 -10.31 37.31
CA LYS A 293 -30.60 -11.03 36.14
C LYS A 293 -30.89 -10.10 34.97
N HIS A 294 -31.47 -8.93 35.24
CA HIS A 294 -31.82 -7.97 34.19
C HIS A 294 -30.59 -7.35 33.51
N ASP A 295 -29.50 -7.12 34.25
CA ASP A 295 -28.20 -6.69 33.72
C ASP A 295 -27.51 -7.82 32.91
N GLU A 296 -27.57 -9.07 33.38
CA GLU A 296 -27.03 -10.23 32.64
C GLU A 296 -27.80 -10.49 31.33
N GLU A 297 -29.12 -10.34 31.32
CA GLU A 297 -29.92 -10.43 30.09
C GLU A 297 -29.63 -9.28 29.13
N PHE A 298 -29.50 -8.05 29.62
CA PHE A 298 -29.10 -6.90 28.81
C PHE A 298 -27.71 -7.08 28.19
N ALA A 299 -26.76 -7.63 28.96
CA ALA A 299 -25.41 -7.97 28.49
C ALA A 299 -25.44 -9.04 27.38
N ARG A 300 -26.28 -10.08 27.53
CA ARG A 300 -26.48 -11.11 26.49
C ARG A 300 -27.10 -10.56 25.21
N VAL A 301 -28.11 -9.69 25.31
CA VAL A 301 -28.78 -9.09 24.13
C VAL A 301 -27.82 -8.20 23.32
N ASN A 302 -26.90 -7.50 23.99
CA ASN A 302 -25.91 -6.64 23.35
C ASN A 302 -24.56 -7.34 23.03
N GLY A 303 -24.42 -8.63 23.34
CA GLY A 303 -23.19 -9.40 23.08
C GLY A 303 -21.97 -8.96 23.90
N ILE A 304 -22.16 -8.30 25.05
CA ILE A 304 -21.08 -7.79 25.90
C ILE A 304 -20.78 -8.79 27.02
N SER A 305 -19.70 -9.55 26.91
CA SER A 305 -19.36 -10.61 27.86
C SER A 305 -18.54 -10.13 29.07
N TYR A 306 -19.17 -9.38 29.98
CA TYR A 306 -18.69 -9.29 31.37
C TYR A 306 -19.75 -9.76 32.34
N THR A 307 -19.35 -10.61 33.30
CA THR A 307 -20.15 -10.92 34.48
C THR A 307 -19.84 -9.89 35.57
N LEU A 308 -20.76 -9.64 36.51
CA LEU A 308 -20.52 -8.71 37.61
C LEU A 308 -19.22 -9.01 38.40
N PRO A 309 -18.85 -10.27 38.69
CA PRO A 309 -17.53 -10.62 39.22
C PRO A 309 -16.37 -10.01 38.42
N ASN A 310 -16.34 -10.15 37.09
CA ASN A 310 -15.29 -9.59 36.23
C ASN A 310 -15.25 -8.05 36.25
N LEU A 311 -16.36 -7.38 36.57
CA LEU A 311 -16.40 -5.92 36.72
C LEU A 311 -15.71 -5.46 38.01
N PHE A 312 -15.78 -6.27 39.07
CA PHE A 312 -15.16 -5.97 40.38
C PHE A 312 -13.75 -6.56 40.54
N SER A 313 -13.45 -7.73 39.96
CA SER A 313 -12.10 -8.32 39.96
C SER A 313 -11.19 -7.76 38.86
N GLY A 314 -11.76 -7.02 37.91
CA GLY A 314 -11.12 -6.72 36.62
C GLY A 314 -11.13 -7.94 35.69
N PRO A 315 -10.78 -7.75 34.41
CA PRO A 315 -10.57 -8.88 33.51
C PRO A 315 -9.48 -9.79 34.10
N PRO A 316 -9.61 -11.13 33.98
CA PRO A 316 -8.55 -12.02 34.41
C PRO A 316 -7.24 -11.60 33.75
N GLN A 317 -6.14 -11.57 34.52
CA GLN A 317 -4.80 -11.31 34.01
C GLN A 317 -4.31 -12.49 33.17
N GLY A 318 -4.96 -12.75 32.03
CA GLY A 318 -4.30 -13.38 30.90
C GLY A 318 -3.02 -12.59 30.64
N GLN A 319 -1.89 -13.27 30.70
CA GLN A 319 -0.57 -12.64 30.67
C GLN A 319 -0.45 -11.82 29.38
N ARG A 320 -0.66 -10.50 29.50
CA ARG A 320 -0.57 -9.57 28.39
C ARG A 320 0.88 -9.63 27.91
N ARG A 321 1.13 -10.38 26.82
CA ARG A 321 2.47 -10.59 26.25
C ARG A 321 3.14 -9.21 26.16
N LYS A 322 4.14 -8.97 27.01
CA LYS A 322 4.89 -7.71 26.99
C LYS A 322 5.51 -7.63 25.60
N ALA A 323 5.19 -6.57 24.86
CA ALA A 323 5.78 -6.33 23.55
C ALA A 323 7.31 -6.34 23.69
N ALA A 324 8.00 -6.98 22.75
CA ALA A 324 9.45 -7.05 22.79
C ALA A 324 10.04 -5.64 22.84
N ASP A 325 11.02 -5.41 23.71
CA ASP A 325 11.68 -4.12 23.82
C ASP A 325 12.76 -4.02 22.74
N ALA A 326 12.45 -3.28 21.67
CA ALA A 326 13.37 -3.05 20.56
C ALA A 326 14.08 -1.68 20.68
N SER A 327 14.09 -1.07 21.88
CA SER A 327 14.63 0.27 22.11
C SER A 327 16.13 0.37 21.84
N THR A 328 16.53 1.57 21.41
CA THR A 328 17.93 2.00 21.39
C THR A 328 18.04 3.39 21.99
N THR A 329 19.21 3.67 22.57
CA THR A 329 19.51 4.96 23.23
C THR A 329 19.41 6.12 22.24
N PRO A 330 18.52 7.10 22.44
CA PRO A 330 18.39 8.27 21.58
C PRO A 330 19.56 9.24 21.76
N LYS A 331 19.64 10.25 20.88
CA LYS A 331 20.60 11.35 21.04
C LYS A 331 20.04 12.35 22.05
N ALA A 332 20.85 12.74 23.04
CA ALA A 332 20.46 13.71 24.07
C ALA A 332 19.95 15.05 23.49
N ALA A 333 20.50 15.50 22.36
CA ALA A 333 20.01 16.68 21.66
C ALA A 333 18.59 16.51 21.11
N SER A 334 18.26 15.34 20.56
CA SER A 334 16.91 15.04 20.05
C SER A 334 15.91 14.91 21.20
N GLU A 335 16.31 14.30 22.32
CA GLU A 335 15.50 14.20 23.53
C GLU A 335 15.16 15.59 24.12
N ALA A 336 16.14 16.49 24.20
CA ALA A 336 15.93 17.86 24.70
C ALA A 336 15.00 18.68 23.78
N GLU A 337 15.21 18.62 22.46
CA GLU A 337 14.40 19.35 21.47
C GLU A 337 12.95 18.84 21.45
N VAL A 338 12.75 17.52 21.41
CA VAL A 338 11.41 16.91 21.42
C VAL A 338 10.69 17.17 22.75
N ARG A 339 11.41 17.15 23.88
CA ARG A 339 10.81 17.52 25.18
C ARG A 339 10.33 18.97 25.20
N ALA A 340 11.12 19.90 24.65
CA ALA A 340 10.72 21.31 24.58
C ALA A 340 9.48 21.51 23.70
N ASP A 341 9.41 20.87 22.52
CA ASP A 341 8.25 20.96 21.62
C ASP A 341 6.98 20.32 22.21
N LEU A 342 7.10 19.16 22.88
CA LEU A 342 5.95 18.53 23.54
C LEU A 342 5.35 19.38 24.66
N VAL A 343 6.18 20.07 25.46
CA VAL A 343 5.71 20.98 26.52
C VAL A 343 4.88 22.14 25.95
N LEU A 344 5.19 22.63 24.73
CA LEU A 344 4.36 23.62 24.03
C LEU A 344 3.01 23.06 23.54
N GLY A 345 2.77 21.76 23.65
CA GLY A 345 1.52 21.07 23.34
C GLY A 345 0.73 20.61 24.57
N GLU A 346 1.31 20.68 25.77
CA GLU A 346 0.65 20.27 27.00
C GLU A 346 -0.50 21.23 27.35
N LYS A 347 -1.74 20.76 27.15
CA LYS A 347 -2.95 21.48 27.53
C LYS A 347 -3.53 20.92 28.84
N PRO A 348 -4.09 21.77 29.72
CA PRO A 348 -4.82 21.32 30.91
C PRO A 348 -5.97 20.37 30.53
N TRP A 349 -6.24 19.36 31.37
CA TRP A 349 -7.20 18.29 31.08
C TRP A 349 -8.59 18.80 30.64
N TYR A 350 -9.05 19.91 31.20
CA TYR A 350 -10.35 20.51 30.91
C TYR A 350 -10.45 21.14 29.51
N SER A 351 -9.33 21.46 28.84
CA SER A 351 -9.37 22.05 27.49
C SER A 351 -10.00 21.09 26.47
N ARG A 352 -9.96 19.77 26.74
CA ARG A 352 -10.57 18.73 25.90
C ARG A 352 -12.10 18.75 25.95
N LEU A 353 -12.71 19.36 26.98
CA LEU A 353 -14.15 19.49 27.12
C LEU A 353 -14.70 20.70 26.33
N THR A 354 -13.86 21.70 26.05
CA THR A 354 -14.25 22.89 25.27
C THR A 354 -14.35 22.58 23.78
N SER A 355 -15.47 22.97 23.16
CA SER A 355 -15.75 22.73 21.73
C SER A 355 -14.79 23.45 20.77
N GLU A 356 -14.13 24.50 21.25
CA GLU A 356 -13.16 25.34 20.53
C GLU A 356 -11.85 24.60 20.19
N ASN A 357 -11.50 23.56 20.96
CA ASN A 357 -10.23 22.83 20.86
C ASN A 357 -10.34 21.51 20.08
N ARG A 358 -11.28 21.39 19.13
CA ARG A 358 -11.45 20.16 18.33
C ARG A 358 -10.23 19.89 17.43
N THR A 359 -9.55 18.79 17.69
CA THR A 359 -8.59 18.18 16.78
C THR A 359 -9.29 17.34 15.69
N ALA A 360 -8.55 16.97 14.66
CA ALA A 360 -8.94 16.00 13.65
C ALA A 360 -7.74 15.17 13.23
N LEU A 361 -8.00 13.96 12.75
CA LEU A 361 -6.99 13.14 12.11
C LEU A 361 -6.83 13.55 10.63
N TYR A 362 -5.59 13.69 10.22
CA TYR A 362 -5.17 14.00 8.86
C TYR A 362 -4.22 12.91 8.37
N TYR A 363 -4.10 12.77 7.04
CA TYR A 363 -3.16 11.84 6.43
C TYR A 363 -2.53 12.42 5.17
N VAL A 364 -1.34 11.93 4.84
CA VAL A 364 -0.66 12.20 3.57
C VAL A 364 0.12 10.98 3.11
N VAL A 365 0.04 10.69 1.81
CA VAL A 365 0.67 9.56 1.14
C VAL A 365 1.72 10.09 0.15
N ILE A 366 2.97 9.72 0.36
CA ILE A 366 4.13 10.19 -0.41
C ILE A 366 4.80 8.98 -1.05
N TYR A 367 4.88 8.98 -2.38
CA TYR A 367 5.51 7.91 -3.17
C TYR A 367 6.91 8.29 -3.60
N LEU A 368 7.87 7.41 -3.36
CA LEU A 368 9.27 7.56 -3.73
C LEU A 368 9.49 6.80 -5.05
N ALA A 369 9.76 7.53 -6.13
CA ALA A 369 10.09 6.94 -7.42
C ALA A 369 11.57 6.50 -7.44
N PRO A 370 11.97 5.49 -8.24
CA PRO A 370 13.33 4.92 -8.16
C PRO A 370 14.52 5.90 -8.28
N GLY A 371 14.34 7.06 -8.92
CA GLY A 371 15.38 8.09 -9.01
C GLY A 371 15.51 8.99 -7.77
N ASP A 372 14.51 9.01 -6.89
CA ASP A 372 14.45 9.90 -5.72
C ASP A 372 15.45 9.47 -4.62
N TYR A 373 15.47 10.20 -3.51
CA TYR A 373 16.26 9.89 -2.32
C TYR A 373 15.45 9.02 -1.35
N HIS A 374 15.96 7.83 -1.04
CA HIS A 374 15.18 6.74 -0.40
C HIS A 374 15.44 6.54 1.09
N ARG A 375 16.27 7.39 1.70
CA ARG A 375 16.27 7.52 3.15
C ARG A 375 15.15 8.45 3.57
N PHE A 376 14.62 8.23 4.75
CA PHE A 376 13.53 9.02 5.28
C PHE A 376 13.83 9.53 6.68
N HIS A 377 13.27 10.71 6.94
CA HIS A 377 13.59 11.58 8.05
C HIS A 377 12.34 11.91 8.85
N SER A 378 12.52 12.35 10.09
CA SER A 378 11.42 12.75 10.94
C SER A 378 10.75 14.04 10.42
N PRO A 379 9.43 14.03 10.17
CA PRO A 379 8.73 15.19 9.60
C PRO A 379 8.43 16.30 10.63
N CYS A 380 8.52 15.98 11.92
CA CYS A 380 8.32 16.87 13.07
C CYS A 380 9.21 16.43 14.24
N ALA A 381 9.14 17.15 15.36
CA ALA A 381 9.59 16.64 16.64
C ALA A 381 8.49 15.75 17.24
N TRP A 382 8.81 14.50 17.58
CA TRP A 382 7.85 13.55 18.15
C TRP A 382 8.53 12.40 18.88
N VAL A 383 7.76 11.64 19.66
CA VAL A 383 8.20 10.46 20.40
C VAL A 383 7.57 9.22 19.78
N VAL A 384 8.39 8.27 19.35
CA VAL A 384 7.92 6.95 18.91
C VAL A 384 7.79 6.02 20.10
N GLU A 385 6.58 5.58 20.40
CA GLU A 385 6.30 4.72 21.56
C GLU A 385 6.39 3.25 21.17
N LYS A 386 5.85 2.88 20.00
CA LYS A 386 5.65 1.48 19.58
C LYS A 386 5.87 1.30 18.09
N ARG A 387 6.18 0.07 17.70
CA ARG A 387 6.25 -0.40 16.32
C ARG A 387 5.34 -1.59 16.13
N ARG A 388 4.60 -1.61 15.01
CA ARG A 388 3.90 -2.79 14.50
C ARG A 388 4.45 -3.17 13.13
N HIS A 389 4.97 -4.38 12.99
CA HIS A 389 5.39 -4.93 11.70
C HIS A 389 4.30 -5.85 11.16
N PHE A 390 3.72 -5.47 10.04
CA PHE A 390 2.77 -6.28 9.29
C PHE A 390 3.54 -7.01 8.20
N ALA A 391 3.73 -8.31 8.35
CA ALA A 391 4.11 -9.16 7.23
C ALA A 391 2.96 -9.13 6.21
N GLY A 392 3.14 -8.49 5.06
CA GLY A 392 2.16 -8.42 3.97
C GLY A 392 2.74 -8.97 2.67
N GLU A 393 2.10 -8.73 1.52
CA GLU A 393 2.67 -8.99 0.19
C GLU A 393 3.55 -7.81 -0.28
N LEU A 394 4.07 -7.85 -1.51
CA LEU A 394 4.88 -6.78 -2.10
C LEU A 394 4.34 -6.38 -3.47
N TYR A 395 3.09 -5.91 -3.53
CA TYR A 395 2.51 -5.31 -4.73
C TYR A 395 3.16 -3.96 -5.05
N SER A 396 3.21 -3.58 -6.32
CA SER A 396 3.82 -2.31 -6.72
C SER A 396 2.90 -1.15 -6.34
N VAL A 397 3.44 -0.18 -5.61
CA VAL A 397 2.74 1.04 -5.17
C VAL A 397 2.69 2.13 -6.25
N SER A 398 2.87 1.75 -7.52
CA SER A 398 2.79 2.68 -8.64
C SER A 398 1.43 3.41 -8.69
N PRO A 399 1.37 4.67 -9.15
CA PRO A 399 0.12 5.42 -9.25
C PRO A 399 -0.94 4.79 -10.18
N TYR A 400 -0.57 3.80 -11.00
CA TYR A 400 -1.51 3.00 -11.78
C TYR A 400 -2.21 1.95 -10.89
N LEU A 401 -1.45 1.14 -10.15
CA LEU A 401 -1.99 0.09 -9.29
C LEU A 401 -2.72 0.64 -8.07
N GLN A 402 -2.29 1.79 -7.56
CA GLN A 402 -3.03 2.52 -6.52
C GLN A 402 -4.48 2.86 -6.95
N ARG A 403 -4.76 2.94 -8.26
CA ARG A 403 -6.10 3.22 -8.82
C ARG A 403 -6.90 1.96 -9.16
N THR A 404 -6.34 0.77 -9.01
CA THR A 404 -6.99 -0.50 -9.40
C THR A 404 -7.03 -1.55 -8.30
N LEU A 405 -6.17 -1.45 -7.28
CA LEU A 405 -6.11 -2.34 -6.13
C LEU A 405 -6.65 -1.62 -4.87
N PRO A 406 -7.88 -1.92 -4.40
CA PRO A 406 -8.36 -1.41 -3.12
C PRO A 406 -7.52 -1.99 -1.97
N GLY A 407 -7.28 -1.19 -0.92
CA GLY A 407 -6.51 -1.63 0.25
C GLY A 407 -5.04 -1.95 -0.02
N LEU A 408 -4.44 -1.40 -1.09
CA LEU A 408 -3.08 -1.71 -1.53
C LEU A 408 -2.03 -1.58 -0.41
N PHE A 409 -2.14 -0.55 0.42
CA PHE A 409 -1.22 -0.30 1.55
C PHE A 409 -1.45 -1.25 2.74
N VAL A 410 -2.66 -1.79 2.88
CA VAL A 410 -3.02 -2.79 3.92
C VAL A 410 -2.55 -4.19 3.53
N LEU A 411 -2.62 -4.52 2.23
CA LEU A 411 -2.13 -5.80 1.69
C LEU A 411 -0.61 -5.89 1.70
N ASN A 412 0.10 -4.76 1.53
CA ASN A 412 1.55 -4.74 1.48
C ASN A 412 2.22 -4.88 2.85
N GLU A 413 3.42 -5.47 2.84
CA GLU A 413 4.33 -5.46 3.99
C GLU A 413 4.66 -4.01 4.37
N ARG A 414 4.47 -3.68 5.65
CA ARG A 414 4.68 -2.32 6.16
C ARG A 414 5.12 -2.36 7.61
N VAL A 415 5.78 -1.29 8.03
CA VAL A 415 6.11 -1.05 9.43
C VAL A 415 5.38 0.21 9.83
N VAL A 416 4.58 0.13 10.90
CA VAL A 416 3.84 1.25 11.47
C VAL A 416 4.56 1.68 12.74
N LEU A 417 5.02 2.92 12.80
CA LEU A 417 5.57 3.53 14.00
C LEU A 417 4.48 4.41 14.62
N LEU A 418 4.10 4.11 15.86
CA LEU A 418 3.05 4.80 16.61
C LEU A 418 3.67 5.64 17.73
N GLY A 419 3.09 6.80 17.99
CA GLY A 419 3.50 7.65 19.09
C GLY A 419 2.77 8.98 19.13
N ARG A 420 3.44 10.01 19.62
CA ARG A 420 2.84 11.34 19.87
C ARG A 420 3.76 12.49 19.49
N TRP A 421 3.16 13.54 18.96
CA TRP A 421 3.79 14.83 18.64
C TRP A 421 3.04 15.95 19.38
N ARG A 422 3.49 17.20 19.26
CA ARG A 422 2.93 18.36 19.97
C ARG A 422 1.40 18.48 19.92
N TRP A 423 0.76 18.04 18.84
CA TRP A 423 -0.68 18.19 18.63
C TRP A 423 -1.52 16.94 18.95
N GLY A 424 -0.91 15.86 19.46
CA GLY A 424 -1.59 14.63 19.85
C GLY A 424 -1.00 13.39 19.21
N PHE A 425 -1.84 12.52 18.64
CA PHE A 425 -1.41 11.29 17.98
C PHE A 425 -0.54 11.53 16.74
N PHE A 426 0.51 10.73 16.56
CA PHE A 426 1.32 10.69 15.34
C PHE A 426 1.68 9.26 14.94
N SER A 427 1.55 8.96 13.65
CA SER A 427 1.90 7.68 13.04
C SER A 427 2.71 7.88 11.77
N TYR A 428 3.79 7.10 11.67
CA TYR A 428 4.70 7.08 10.54
C TYR A 428 4.79 5.67 9.96
N THR A 429 4.30 5.48 8.72
CA THR A 429 4.13 4.14 8.13
C THR A 429 4.88 4.01 6.79
N PRO A 430 6.14 3.54 6.80
CA PRO A 430 6.80 3.03 5.59
C PRO A 430 6.13 1.75 5.08
N VAL A 431 5.69 1.78 3.82
CA VAL A 431 5.04 0.68 3.11
C VAL A 431 6.00 0.15 2.03
N GLY A 432 6.26 -1.15 2.07
CA GLY A 432 7.02 -1.88 1.07
C GLY A 432 6.28 -2.02 -0.24
N ALA A 433 7.01 -2.41 -1.30
CA ALA A 433 6.49 -2.57 -2.64
C ALA A 433 7.26 -3.65 -3.41
N THR A 434 6.82 -3.98 -4.62
CA THR A 434 7.61 -4.85 -5.51
C THR A 434 9.02 -4.27 -5.71
N ASN A 435 10.03 -5.14 -5.70
CA ASN A 435 11.44 -4.83 -5.83
C ASN A 435 12.09 -4.15 -4.61
N VAL A 436 11.36 -3.86 -3.53
CA VAL A 436 11.96 -3.35 -2.27
C VAL A 436 12.85 -4.43 -1.63
N GLY A 437 14.14 -4.12 -1.45
CA GLY A 437 15.09 -5.01 -0.78
C GLY A 437 14.70 -5.26 0.67
N SER A 438 14.59 -4.19 1.45
CA SER A 438 14.01 -4.14 2.80
C SER A 438 13.66 -2.70 3.19
N ILE A 439 12.82 -2.54 4.21
CA ILE A 439 12.65 -1.34 5.03
C ILE A 439 13.61 -1.44 6.22
N LYS A 440 14.44 -0.41 6.41
CA LYS A 440 15.36 -0.27 7.54
C LYS A 440 14.92 0.88 8.45
N ILE A 441 14.90 0.63 9.76
CA ILE A 441 14.78 1.66 10.80
C ILE A 441 16.11 1.71 11.54
N ASN A 442 16.68 2.90 11.72
CA ASN A 442 18.04 3.08 12.25
C ASN A 442 18.12 2.81 13.77
N PHE A 443 17.00 3.00 14.49
CA PHE A 443 16.88 2.87 15.94
C PHE A 443 16.19 1.57 16.40
N ASP A 444 15.93 0.63 15.50
CA ASP A 444 15.40 -0.71 15.79
C ASP A 444 16.41 -1.75 15.25
N ARG A 445 16.89 -2.64 16.13
CA ARG A 445 17.88 -3.67 15.79
C ARG A 445 17.27 -5.00 15.37
N GLU A 446 15.99 -5.23 15.69
CA GLU A 446 15.30 -6.50 15.53
C GLU A 446 14.49 -6.57 14.23
N LEU A 447 14.02 -5.41 13.73
CA LEU A 447 13.26 -5.32 12.49
C LEU A 447 14.01 -5.90 11.29
N ARG A 448 13.47 -6.99 10.74
CA ARG A 448 13.89 -7.58 9.46
C ARG A 448 12.67 -7.76 8.57
N THR A 449 12.51 -6.86 7.60
CA THR A 449 11.45 -6.95 6.58
C THR A 449 11.87 -7.80 5.39
N ASN A 450 10.91 -8.30 4.60
CA ASN A 450 11.12 -9.16 3.43
C ASN A 450 11.92 -10.46 3.69
N SER A 451 12.20 -10.82 4.95
CA SER A 451 12.92 -12.05 5.30
C SER A 451 11.98 -13.26 5.41
N LEU A 452 12.47 -14.43 4.98
CA LEU A 452 11.77 -15.71 5.20
C LEU A 452 11.56 -15.99 6.69
N THR A 453 12.52 -15.61 7.54
CA THR A 453 12.42 -15.80 8.99
C THR A 453 11.22 -15.08 9.59
N THR A 454 10.92 -13.87 9.09
CA THR A 454 9.84 -13.02 9.62
C THR A 454 8.48 -13.44 9.07
N ASP A 455 8.45 -13.95 7.82
CA ASP A 455 7.27 -14.65 7.29
C ASP A 455 6.92 -15.87 8.16
N THR A 456 7.91 -16.74 8.45
CA THR A 456 7.70 -17.95 9.27
C THR A 456 7.35 -17.62 10.73
N ALA A 457 7.91 -16.55 11.29
CA ALA A 457 7.52 -16.07 12.63
C ALA A 457 6.07 -15.58 12.67
N ALA A 458 5.60 -14.89 11.61
CA ALA A 458 4.22 -14.45 11.49
C ALA A 458 3.25 -15.62 11.24
N ASP A 459 3.63 -16.62 10.44
CA ASP A 459 2.86 -17.86 10.26
C ASP A 459 2.70 -18.60 11.61
N ARG A 460 3.80 -18.80 12.35
CA ARG A 460 3.77 -19.42 13.69
C ARG A 460 2.93 -18.63 14.69
N ALA A 461 3.04 -17.30 14.70
CA ALA A 461 2.25 -16.45 15.60
C ALA A 461 0.73 -16.51 15.29
N ALA A 462 0.36 -16.73 14.03
CA ALA A 462 -1.03 -16.93 13.61
C ALA A 462 -1.56 -18.32 14.02
N GLU A 463 -0.75 -19.36 13.83
CA GLU A 463 -1.05 -20.71 14.29
C GLU A 463 -1.19 -20.80 15.82
N GLU A 464 -0.26 -20.18 16.56
CA GLU A 464 -0.34 -20.01 18.02
C GLU A 464 -1.62 -19.30 18.48
N ALA A 465 -2.07 -18.27 17.75
CA ALA A 465 -3.31 -17.56 18.07
C ALA A 465 -4.54 -18.44 17.78
N SER A 466 -4.55 -19.12 16.63
CA SER A 466 -5.59 -20.09 16.26
C SER A 466 -5.72 -21.22 17.30
N ALA A 467 -4.59 -21.77 17.77
CA ALA A 467 -4.55 -22.79 18.80
C ALA A 467 -5.08 -22.31 20.17
N ARG A 468 -5.03 -21.00 20.45
CA ARG A 468 -5.66 -20.37 21.63
C ARG A 468 -7.11 -19.94 21.39
N GLY A 469 -7.65 -20.09 20.18
CA GLY A 469 -8.97 -19.56 19.81
C GLY A 469 -9.03 -18.03 19.70
N GLU A 470 -7.88 -17.36 19.61
CA GLU A 470 -7.77 -15.90 19.51
C GLU A 470 -7.67 -15.44 18.05
N PRO A 471 -8.32 -14.34 17.65
CA PRO A 471 -8.11 -13.76 16.33
C PRO A 471 -6.68 -13.22 16.20
N TYR A 472 -5.94 -13.67 15.19
CA TYR A 472 -4.59 -13.17 14.94
C TYR A 472 -4.60 -11.69 14.56
N SER A 473 -3.85 -10.87 15.29
CA SER A 473 -3.79 -9.40 15.12
C SER A 473 -3.24 -8.93 13.77
N GLY A 474 -2.54 -9.79 13.03
CA GLY A 474 -1.93 -9.45 11.73
C GLY A 474 -0.54 -8.82 11.82
N PHE A 475 -0.04 -8.51 13.02
CA PHE A 475 1.24 -7.83 13.24
C PHE A 475 2.03 -8.32 14.45
N ALA A 476 3.35 -8.19 14.38
CA ALA A 476 4.25 -8.26 15.53
C ALA A 476 4.44 -6.86 16.13
N GLU A 477 4.23 -6.70 17.44
CA GLU A 477 4.41 -5.42 18.15
C GLU A 477 5.73 -5.42 18.95
N ALA A 478 6.44 -4.30 18.93
CA ALA A 478 7.55 -4.00 19.83
C ALA A 478 7.36 -2.63 20.48
N SER A 479 7.82 -2.52 21.72
CA SER A 479 7.83 -1.28 22.49
C SER A 479 9.17 -0.56 22.36
N TYR A 480 9.13 0.77 22.48
CA TYR A 480 10.29 1.63 22.67
C TYR A 480 10.23 2.40 24.00
N GLU A 481 9.31 2.03 24.91
CA GLU A 481 9.07 2.72 26.19
C GLU A 481 10.35 2.89 27.03
N ASN A 482 11.33 1.99 26.89
CA ASN A 482 12.61 2.04 27.61
C ASN A 482 13.70 2.91 26.92
N ALA A 483 13.44 3.47 25.73
CA ALA A 483 14.44 4.24 24.99
C ALA A 483 14.82 5.57 25.68
N SER A 484 13.83 6.28 26.23
CA SER A 484 14.02 7.46 27.07
C SER A 484 13.31 7.26 28.41
N PRO A 485 14.01 7.43 29.55
CA PRO A 485 13.39 7.32 30.87
C PRO A 485 12.44 8.49 31.20
N ILE A 486 12.48 9.56 30.41
CA ILE A 486 11.68 10.78 30.60
C ILE A 486 10.46 10.80 29.66
N LEU A 487 10.66 10.43 28.40
CA LEU A 487 9.64 10.53 27.35
C LEU A 487 8.91 9.20 27.10
N HIS A 488 9.39 8.09 27.66
CA HIS A 488 8.80 6.75 27.52
C HIS A 488 8.57 6.34 26.05
N GLY A 489 9.62 6.51 25.24
CA GLY A 489 9.65 6.26 23.81
C GLY A 489 10.95 6.77 23.20
N HIS A 490 11.18 6.54 21.91
CA HIS A 490 12.35 7.04 21.20
C HIS A 490 12.07 8.44 20.61
N PRO A 491 12.65 9.54 21.15
CA PRO A 491 12.46 10.88 20.62
C PRO A 491 13.22 11.08 19.30
N LEU A 492 12.52 11.65 18.31
CA LEU A 492 13.06 12.02 17.01
C LEU A 492 12.82 13.50 16.77
N LYS A 493 13.91 14.26 16.59
CA LYS A 493 13.80 15.68 16.24
C LYS A 493 13.50 15.87 14.75
N ARG A 494 12.99 17.04 14.40
CA ARG A 494 12.64 17.39 13.01
C ARG A 494 13.86 17.28 12.09
N GLY A 495 13.69 16.58 10.96
CA GLY A 495 14.75 16.34 9.97
C GLY A 495 15.76 15.22 10.31
N GLU A 496 15.68 14.59 11.48
CA GLU A 496 16.57 13.47 11.84
C GLU A 496 16.37 12.25 10.94
N GLU A 497 17.45 11.61 10.46
CA GLU A 497 17.37 10.38 9.65
C GLU A 497 16.87 9.20 10.50
N MET A 498 15.65 8.74 10.21
CA MET A 498 15.01 7.62 10.91
C MET A 498 15.36 6.26 10.31
N GLY A 499 15.66 6.22 9.02
CA GLY A 499 15.83 4.97 8.29
C GLY A 499 15.76 5.17 6.78
N GLY A 500 15.40 4.12 6.06
CA GLY A 500 15.29 4.18 4.62
C GLY A 500 14.80 2.89 3.99
N PHE A 501 14.59 2.94 2.68
CA PHE A 501 14.21 1.81 1.86
C PHE A 501 15.37 1.40 0.97
N GLN A 502 15.64 0.09 0.90
CA GLN A 502 16.70 -0.43 0.02
C GLN A 502 16.26 -0.55 -1.46
N LEU A 503 14.97 -0.32 -1.77
CA LEU A 503 14.42 -0.04 -3.11
C LEU A 503 13.05 0.67 -2.99
N GLY A 504 12.49 1.25 -4.06
CA GLY A 504 11.46 2.30 -4.02
C GLY A 504 10.07 1.93 -3.44
N SER A 505 9.40 2.89 -2.81
CA SER A 505 8.39 2.64 -1.76
C SER A 505 7.39 3.79 -1.57
N THR A 506 6.50 3.67 -0.56
CA THR A 506 5.56 4.73 -0.14
C THR A 506 5.67 4.99 1.36
N VAL A 507 5.61 6.25 1.78
CA VAL A 507 5.40 6.65 3.17
C VAL A 507 3.97 7.14 3.34
N VAL A 508 3.28 6.62 4.35
CA VAL A 508 1.98 7.15 4.81
C VAL A 508 2.18 7.78 6.18
N LEU A 509 1.83 9.06 6.31
CA LEU A 509 1.73 9.73 7.60
C LEU A 509 0.25 9.80 8.00
N VAL A 510 -0.04 9.56 9.27
CA VAL A 510 -1.35 9.85 9.88
C VAL A 510 -1.10 10.61 11.17
N PHE A 511 -1.73 11.76 11.35
CA PHE A 511 -1.44 12.66 12.47
C PHE A 511 -2.67 13.43 12.92
N GLU A 512 -2.74 13.71 14.22
CA GLU A 512 -3.74 14.57 14.82
C GLU A 512 -3.29 16.03 14.77
N ALA A 513 -4.14 16.94 14.30
CA ALA A 513 -3.88 18.38 14.31
C ALA A 513 -5.17 19.19 14.62
N PRO A 514 -5.08 20.46 15.06
CA PRO A 514 -6.28 21.25 15.34
C PRO A 514 -7.12 21.51 14.07
N LYS A 515 -8.44 21.28 14.14
CA LYS A 515 -9.36 21.30 12.98
C LYS A 515 -9.67 22.71 12.44
N GLY A 516 -9.33 23.74 13.22
CA GLY A 516 -9.65 25.15 12.97
C GLY A 516 -11.12 25.49 13.24
N GLN A 517 -11.39 26.75 13.60
CA GLN A 517 -12.74 27.25 13.80
C GLN A 517 -13.38 27.65 12.46
N ARG A 518 -14.66 27.33 12.28
CA ARG A 518 -15.44 27.87 11.14
C ARG A 518 -15.67 29.35 11.39
N PRO A 519 -15.56 30.23 10.37
CA PRO A 519 -15.99 31.62 10.48
C PRO A 519 -17.43 31.70 11.00
N SER A 520 -17.73 32.68 11.84
CA SER A 520 -19.10 32.92 12.30
C SER A 520 -19.99 33.36 11.15
N LEU A 521 -21.31 33.27 11.33
CA LEU A 521 -22.27 33.68 10.30
C LEU A 521 -22.12 35.17 9.93
N ASP A 522 -21.72 35.99 10.90
CA ASP A 522 -21.50 37.44 10.77
C ASP A 522 -20.22 37.80 9.99
N GLU A 523 -19.25 36.89 9.87
CA GLU A 523 -18.01 37.10 9.10
C GLU A 523 -18.19 36.84 7.59
N GLY A 524 -19.36 36.39 7.15
CA GLY A 524 -19.69 36.13 5.76
C GLY A 524 -19.20 34.76 5.28
N TRP A 525 -20.12 33.78 5.23
CA TRP A 525 -19.82 32.44 4.73
C TRP A 525 -19.69 32.42 3.20
N MET A 526 -18.45 32.36 2.69
CA MET A 526 -18.12 32.31 1.26
C MET A 526 -17.98 30.86 0.72
N GLY A 527 -18.74 29.93 1.29
CA GLY A 527 -18.75 28.52 0.90
C GLY A 527 -17.63 27.67 1.51
N GLU A 528 -17.51 26.43 1.03
CA GLU A 528 -16.62 25.39 1.56
C GLU A 528 -15.12 25.69 1.43
N LYS A 529 -14.75 26.67 0.59
CA LYS A 529 -13.36 27.13 0.40
C LYS A 529 -12.91 28.20 1.40
N THR A 530 -13.79 28.67 2.28
CA THR A 530 -13.43 29.69 3.28
C THR A 530 -12.44 29.09 4.28
N LYS A 531 -11.24 29.69 4.39
CA LYS A 531 -10.22 29.24 5.35
C LYS A 531 -10.78 29.30 6.78
N ARG A 532 -10.51 28.25 7.56
CA ARG A 532 -10.80 28.25 9.00
C ARG A 532 -9.77 29.11 9.72
N LYS A 533 -10.19 29.79 10.79
CA LYS A 533 -9.29 30.55 11.67
C LYS A 533 -8.65 29.59 12.66
N GLY A 534 -7.33 29.67 12.81
CA GLY A 534 -6.50 28.67 13.47
C GLY A 534 -6.53 27.28 12.81
N GLY A 535 -5.56 26.43 13.19
CA GLY A 535 -5.53 25.01 12.86
C GLY A 535 -4.81 24.64 11.57
N TRP A 536 -5.01 23.39 11.13
CA TRP A 536 -4.21 22.76 10.09
C TRP A 536 -4.47 23.31 8.68
N ASN A 537 -3.41 23.82 8.05
CA ASN A 537 -3.39 24.30 6.67
C ASN A 537 -2.46 23.43 5.82
N TRP A 538 -2.93 22.99 4.65
CA TRP A 538 -2.11 22.27 3.66
C TRP A 538 -1.30 23.24 2.80
N GLY A 539 0.00 22.95 2.65
CA GLY A 539 0.93 23.65 1.75
C GLY A 539 1.24 22.87 0.47
N ILE A 540 0.48 21.82 0.16
CA ILE A 540 0.74 20.88 -0.94
C ILE A 540 -0.45 20.67 -1.88
N GLU A 541 -0.14 20.26 -3.10
CA GLU A 541 -1.10 19.88 -4.14
C GLU A 541 -1.01 18.39 -4.49
N LYS A 542 -2.13 17.81 -4.94
CA LYS A 542 -2.19 16.40 -5.32
C LYS A 542 -1.37 16.15 -6.58
N GLY A 543 -0.36 15.29 -6.47
CA GLY A 543 0.58 15.01 -7.56
C GLY A 543 1.77 15.97 -7.63
N GLN A 544 1.95 16.88 -6.68
CA GLN A 544 3.16 17.69 -6.53
C GLN A 544 4.38 16.81 -6.21
N LYS A 545 5.56 17.17 -6.74
CA LYS A 545 6.83 16.64 -6.26
C LYS A 545 7.31 17.46 -5.07
N VAL A 546 7.63 16.79 -3.97
CA VAL A 546 8.16 17.39 -2.74
C VAL A 546 9.55 16.84 -2.47
N LYS A 547 10.42 17.68 -1.89
CA LYS A 547 11.74 17.29 -1.40
C LYS A 547 11.73 17.19 0.13
N MET A 548 12.58 16.33 0.68
CA MET A 548 12.77 16.22 2.13
C MET A 548 13.04 17.61 2.75
N GLY A 549 12.38 17.93 3.86
CA GLY A 549 12.52 19.22 4.55
C GLY A 549 11.57 20.34 4.08
N GLN A 550 10.90 20.22 2.93
CA GLN A 550 9.87 21.18 2.51
C GLN A 550 8.58 21.04 3.32
N ALA A 551 7.89 22.13 3.67
CA ALA A 551 6.62 22.06 4.38
C ALA A 551 5.53 21.32 3.56
N ILE A 552 4.88 20.35 4.20
CA ILE A 552 3.64 19.71 3.75
C ILE A 552 2.41 20.54 4.14
N GLY A 553 2.49 21.18 5.30
CA GLY A 553 1.43 21.99 5.89
C GLY A 553 1.87 22.49 7.25
N TRP A 554 1.07 23.36 7.87
CA TRP A 554 1.37 23.95 9.16
C TRP A 554 0.12 24.09 10.01
N VAL A 555 0.31 24.10 11.33
CA VAL A 555 -0.72 24.57 12.26
C VAL A 555 -0.62 26.09 12.36
N ASP A 556 -1.74 26.76 12.11
CA ASP A 556 -1.90 28.18 12.39
C ASP A 556 -2.36 28.35 13.84
N GLU A 557 -1.67 29.21 14.59
CA GLU A 557 -1.94 29.45 16.02
C GLU A 557 -2.61 30.81 16.26
N SER A 558 -2.85 31.61 15.20
CA SER A 558 -3.47 32.94 15.26
C SER A 558 -4.97 32.93 15.47
#